data_AF-A0A133KG94-F1
#
_entry.id   AF-A0A133KG94-F1
#
_cell.length_a   1.000
_cell.length_b   1.000
_cell.length_c   1.000
_cell.angle_alpha   90.00
_cell.angle_beta   90.00
_cell.angle_gamma   90.00
#
_symmetry.space_group_name_H-M   'P 1'
#
loop_
_entity.id
_entity.type
_entity.pdbx_description
1 polymer ?
#
loop_
_entity_poly.entity_id
_entity_poly.type
_entity_poly.pdbx_seq_one_letter_code
_entity_poly.pdbx_strand_id
1 'polypeptide(L)' 'MTEKRKRRTSNPRTEYIGIRVTKDEKEEINNIADRLELTLTDTLIEGAKALDEKYRLIKNIRKDFTNV' A
#
# COMPACT_ATOMS: atom_id res chain seq x y z
N MET A 1 18.47 -39.38 13.15
CA MET A 1 17.26 -38.55 13.26
C MET A 1 17.59 -37.18 12.69
N THR A 2 17.02 -36.81 11.55
CA THR A 2 17.28 -35.51 10.91
C THR A 2 16.35 -34.47 11.50
N GLU A 3 16.90 -33.49 12.22
CA GLU A 3 16.14 -32.38 12.77
C GLU A 3 15.44 -31.60 11.64
N LYS A 4 14.11 -31.60 11.64
CA LYS A 4 13.32 -30.73 10.78
C LYS A 4 13.56 -29.29 11.22
N ARG A 5 14.39 -28.54 10.49
CA ARG A 5 14.53 -27.09 10.64
C ARG A 5 13.12 -26.46 10.56
N LYS A 6 12.63 -25.92 11.69
CA LYS A 6 11.40 -25.11 11.72
C LYS A 6 11.57 -23.96 10.74
N ARG A 7 10.86 -24.01 9.60
CA ARG A 7 10.74 -22.86 8.69
C ARG A 7 10.17 -21.70 9.51
N ARG A 8 10.86 -20.56 9.54
CA ARG A 8 10.29 -19.32 10.09
C ARG A 8 9.19 -18.85 9.13
N THR A 9 7.96 -19.29 9.37
CA THR A 9 6.76 -18.86 8.64
C THR A 9 5.99 -17.85 9.48
N SER A 10 6.57 -16.66 9.73
CA SER A 10 5.76 -15.54 10.20
C SER A 10 5.86 -14.42 9.18
N ASN A 11 4.85 -14.31 8.33
CA ASN A 11 4.61 -13.06 7.64
C ASN A 11 4.49 -11.96 8.72
N PRO A 12 5.29 -10.89 8.68
CA PRO A 12 5.23 -9.85 9.70
C PRO A 12 3.91 -9.07 9.68
N ARG A 13 3.11 -9.21 8.61
CA ARG A 13 1.77 -8.62 8.50
C ARG A 13 0.76 -9.52 9.25
N THR A 14 0.41 -9.11 10.46
CA THR A 14 -0.56 -9.81 11.34
C THR A 14 -1.97 -9.25 11.22
N GLU A 15 -2.11 -7.98 10.80
CA GLU A 15 -3.38 -7.28 10.74
C GLU A 15 -4.06 -7.39 9.36
N TYR A 16 -5.39 -7.40 9.36
CA TYR A 16 -6.21 -7.48 8.15
C TYR A 16 -7.09 -6.25 7.99
N ILE A 17 -7.18 -5.76 6.74
CA ILE A 17 -8.11 -4.70 6.34
C ILE A 17 -9.00 -5.24 5.24
N GLY A 18 -10.32 -5.26 5.48
CA GLY A 18 -11.32 -5.60 4.48
C GLY A 18 -11.86 -4.35 3.81
N ILE A 19 -11.77 -4.29 2.48
CA ILE A 19 -12.33 -3.20 1.67
C ILE A 19 -13.37 -3.74 0.70
N ARG A 20 -14.39 -2.93 0.41
CA ARG A 20 -15.33 -3.18 -0.68
C ARG A 20 -14.99 -2.23 -1.82
N VAL A 21 -14.87 -2.80 -3.01
CA VAL A 21 -14.59 -2.09 -4.26
C VAL A 21 -15.52 -2.64 -5.34
N THR A 22 -15.75 -1.85 -6.38
CA THR A 22 -16.45 -2.27 -7.59
C THR A 22 -15.58 -3.24 -8.40
N LYS A 23 -16.17 -3.84 -9.44
CA LYS A 23 -15.42 -4.71 -10.36
C LYS A 23 -14.34 -3.93 -11.10
N ASP A 24 -14.69 -2.74 -11.59
CA ASP A 24 -13.81 -1.89 -12.39
C ASP A 24 -12.64 -1.38 -11.54
N GLU A 25 -12.90 -0.96 -10.29
CA GLU A 25 -11.84 -0.57 -9.35
C GLU A 25 -10.88 -1.72 -9.06
N LYS A 26 -11.40 -2.96 -8.89
CA LYS A 26 -10.54 -4.13 -8.68
C LYS A 26 -9.65 -4.40 -9.91
N GLU A 27 -10.20 -4.28 -11.10
CA GLU A 27 -9.46 -4.48 -12.35
C GLU A 27 -8.38 -3.42 -12.53
N GLU A 28 -8.68 -2.15 -12.27
CA GLU A 28 -7.68 -1.08 -12.28
C GLU A 28 -6.54 -1.34 -11.30
N ILE A 29 -6.84 -1.74 -10.06
CA ILE A 29 -5.80 -2.02 -9.06
C ILE A 29 -4.93 -3.20 -9.50
N ASN A 30 -5.51 -4.25 -10.07
CA ASN A 30 -4.74 -5.38 -10.61
C ASN A 30 -3.81 -4.93 -11.76
N ASN A 31 -4.33 -4.13 -12.70
CA ASN A 31 -3.54 -3.61 -13.81
C ASN A 31 -2.39 -2.72 -13.32
N ILE A 32 -2.59 -1.96 -12.25
CA ILE A 32 -1.53 -1.18 -11.61
C ILE A 32 -0.49 -2.11 -10.98
N ALA A 33 -0.93 -3.13 -10.24
CA ALA A 33 -0.04 -4.09 -9.61
C ALA A 33 0.84 -4.81 -10.64
N ASP A 34 0.24 -5.27 -11.73
CA ASP A 34 0.96 -5.93 -12.84
C ASP A 34 1.97 -4.98 -13.49
N ARG A 35 1.55 -3.75 -13.79
CA ARG A 35 2.43 -2.74 -14.42
C ARG A 35 3.61 -2.34 -13.54
N LEU A 36 3.45 -2.38 -12.21
CA LEU A 36 4.49 -2.04 -11.24
C LEU A 36 5.28 -3.26 -10.76
N GLU A 37 4.94 -4.47 -11.23
CA GLU A 37 5.51 -5.74 -10.78
C GLU A 37 5.40 -5.93 -9.25
N LEU A 38 4.30 -5.48 -8.67
CA LEU A 38 4.03 -5.55 -7.23
C LEU A 38 2.93 -6.56 -6.91
N THR A 39 2.93 -7.05 -5.67
CA THR A 39 1.75 -7.75 -5.17
C THR A 39 0.60 -6.77 -4.99
N LEU A 40 -0.64 -7.27 -5.03
CA LEU A 40 -1.83 -6.45 -4.75
C LEU A 40 -1.72 -5.75 -3.38
N THR A 41 -1.22 -6.46 -2.37
CA THR A 41 -1.01 -5.89 -1.03
C THR A 41 0.00 -4.75 -1.05
N ASP A 42 1.16 -4.94 -1.69
CA ASP A 42 2.19 -3.90 -1.74
C ASP A 42 1.71 -2.69 -2.56
N THR A 43 0.97 -2.94 -3.64
CA THR A 43 0.35 -1.89 -4.46
C THR A 43 -0.58 -0.99 -3.63
N LEU A 44 -1.45 -1.59 -2.81
CA LEU A 44 -2.37 -0.83 -1.95
C LEU A 44 -1.62 -0.06 -0.86
N ILE A 45 -0.59 -0.66 -0.25
CA ILE A 45 0.19 -0.03 0.81
C ILE A 45 1.03 1.13 0.27
N GLU A 46 1.74 0.94 -0.83
CA GLU A 46 2.54 2.00 -1.46
C GLU A 46 1.64 3.10 -2.03
N GLY A 47 0.49 2.74 -2.61
CA GLY A 47 -0.52 3.71 -3.05
C GLY A 47 -1.02 4.60 -1.90
N ALA A 48 -1.29 4.01 -0.72
CA ALA A 48 -1.71 4.77 0.46
C ALA A 48 -0.62 5.72 0.96
N LYS A 49 0.66 5.29 0.97
CA LYS A 49 1.79 6.15 1.34
C LYS A 49 1.98 7.31 0.37
N ALA A 50 1.95 7.03 -0.93
CA ALA A 50 2.08 8.05 -1.97
C ALA A 50 0.96 9.11 -1.87
N LEU A 51 -0.25 8.67 -1.53
CA LEU A 51 -1.37 9.58 -1.28
C LEU A 51 -1.11 10.47 -0.06
N ASP A 52 -0.68 9.91 1.07
CA ASP A 52 -0.34 10.69 2.28
C ASP A 52 0.76 11.72 2.00
N GLU A 53 1.85 11.31 1.33
CA GLU A 53 2.95 12.19 0.96
C GLU A 53 2.47 13.36 0.09
N LYS A 54 1.67 13.07 -0.95
CA LYS A 54 1.06 14.09 -1.80
C LYS A 54 0.25 15.11 -1.00
N TYR A 55 -0.56 14.65 -0.04
CA TYR A 55 -1.35 15.55 0.80
C TYR A 55 -0.50 16.38 1.77
N ARG A 56 0.55 15.80 2.36
CA ARG A 56 1.50 16.54 3.21
C ARG A 56 2.17 17.67 2.44
N LEU A 57 2.64 17.39 1.22
CA LEU A 57 3.26 18.39 0.36
C LEU A 57 2.29 19.54 0.04
N ILE A 58 1.06 19.22 -0.39
CA ILE A 58 0.04 20.24 -0.69
C ILE A 58 -0.30 21.08 0.55
N LYS A 59 -0.43 20.46 1.72
CA LYS A 59 -0.78 21.17 2.97
C LYS A 59 0.33 22.12 3.39
N ASN A 60 1.59 21.73 3.24
CA ASN A 60 2.73 22.58 3.56
C ASN A 60 2.80 23.79 2.62
N ILE A 61 2.64 23.57 1.31
CA ILE A 61 2.57 24.65 0.32
C ILE A 61 1.47 25.66 0.68
N ARG A 62 0.27 25.18 1.03
CA ARG A 62 -0.83 26.08 1.43
C ARG A 62 -0.53 26.91 2.68
N LYS A 63 0.19 26.35 3.66
CA LYS A 63 0.60 27.10 4.86
C LYS A 63 1.56 28.23 4.54
N ASP A 64 2.48 27.99 3.60
CA ASP A 64 3.47 28.99 3.19
C ASP A 64 2.80 30.18 2.48
N PHE A 65 1.67 29.98 1.78
CA PHE A 65 0.91 31.06 1.14
C PHE A 65 -0.05 31.81 2.08
N THR A 66 -0.44 31.24 3.21
CA THR A 66 -1.35 31.90 4.18
C THR A 66 -0.63 32.69 5.28
N ASN A 67 0.69 32.53 5.40
CA ASN A 67 1.51 33.24 6.38
C ASN A 67 2.22 34.49 5.79
N VAL A 68 1.73 34.99 4.65
CA VAL A 68 2.17 36.23 3.99
C VAL A 68 1.07 37.27 4.12
#